data_AF-A0A0G1Q5I3-F1
#
_entry.id   AF-A0A0G1Q5I3-F1
#
_cell.length_a   1.000
_cell.length_b   1.000
_cell.length_c   1.000
_cell.angle_alpha   90.00
_cell.angle_beta   90.00
_cell.angle_gamma   90.00
#
_symmetry.space_group_name_H-M   'P 1'
#
loop_
_entity.id
_entity.type
_entity.pdbx_description
1 polymer ?
#
loop_
_entity_poly.entity_id
_entity_poly.type
_entity_poly.pdbx_seq_one_letter_code
_entity_poly.pdbx_strand_id
1 'polypeptide(L)'
;MVVFMNDFSRPTPESSPSATPAEAVPPVAGPPDTEVRAQCTSEILGEEAIMDSVSSVRDSLPEQYHAHFETLRQEIIDFTKAHGIPKESLGSPDLLRERFEYLLKNREPKKEDYTEALEYAEEFYHLREQYDFQVKFLEQVGILEGDAIVGIDGKTYPIPTLEQIASRLFEHRETLETKRDQGFTKLLLVPFGMSLRDLIGTFSFFASLYSEAHPDFKLDRYKVIKLYGVWNTDHFQLSYFPKLEEKHRGYFKREILDDSFQDLSSFLGWRVHLFQPSNPSDSYSPGFAHIPRQGKGIPQGDLVFRPPLEAGKSLNEYLSILQKARGDKDSPYHGETGLTPEDWIMAFMIHLSETGKPLDDVLSEKESACCFSEVFSSFETIMEGRWDQSSLQVILDHDILRDKNLQVGIRTSMII
;
A
#
# COMPACT_ATOMS: atom_id res chain seq x y z
N MET A 1 -14.02 -17.82 6.16
CA MET A 1 -14.56 -18.08 7.51
C MET A 1 -15.04 -16.75 8.10
N VAL A 2 -16.12 -16.22 7.52
CA VAL A 2 -16.84 -15.01 7.96
C VAL A 2 -18.29 -15.29 7.59
N VAL A 3 -19.00 -16.01 8.45
CA VAL A 3 -20.46 -16.16 8.62
C VAL A 3 -20.57 -17.17 9.77
N PHE A 4 -21.48 -16.97 10.73
CA PHE A 4 -21.64 -17.70 12.01
C PHE A 4 -20.85 -17.14 13.19
N MET A 5 -21.18 -15.91 13.62
CA MET A 5 -21.18 -15.54 15.05
C MET A 5 -21.89 -14.20 15.23
N ASN A 6 -23.16 -14.14 14.85
CA ASN A 6 -24.09 -13.09 15.29
C ASN A 6 -25.44 -13.79 15.42
N ASP A 7 -25.75 -14.29 16.62
CA ASP A 7 -27.11 -14.44 17.14
C ASP A 7 -27.07 -15.20 18.48
N PHE A 8 -26.77 -14.48 19.56
CA PHE A 8 -27.30 -14.80 20.88
C PHE A 8 -27.51 -13.49 21.66
N SER A 9 -28.63 -12.83 21.36
CA SER A 9 -29.19 -11.81 22.24
C SER A 9 -29.83 -12.48 23.47
N ARG A 10 -29.54 -11.98 24.67
CA ARG A 10 -30.37 -12.16 25.87
C ARG A 10 -30.34 -10.90 26.74
N PRO A 11 -31.35 -10.68 27.60
CA PRO A 11 -32.00 -9.39 27.75
C PRO A 11 -31.46 -8.61 28.95
N THR A 12 -31.66 -7.30 28.87
CA THR A 12 -31.52 -6.31 29.94
C THR A 12 -32.39 -6.67 31.16
N PRO A 13 -31.87 -6.53 32.40
CA PRO A 13 -32.69 -6.28 33.56
C PRO A 13 -32.69 -4.79 33.93
N GLU A 14 -33.89 -4.32 34.27
CA GLU A 14 -34.26 -2.97 34.64
C GLU A 14 -33.62 -2.49 35.96
N SER A 15 -33.46 -1.18 36.03
CA SER A 15 -32.97 -0.35 37.13
C SER A 15 -33.86 -0.36 38.38
N SER A 16 -33.26 -0.26 39.58
CA SER A 16 -33.73 0.58 40.73
C SER A 16 -32.84 0.45 41.97
N PRO A 17 -32.86 1.40 42.94
CA PRO A 17 -31.64 2.03 43.45
C PRO A 17 -31.37 1.97 44.97
N SER A 18 -30.15 2.39 45.33
CA SER A 18 -29.70 3.10 46.55
C SER A 18 -29.81 2.45 47.94
N ALA A 19 -28.65 2.21 48.58
CA ALA A 19 -28.47 2.43 50.02
C ALA A 19 -26.98 2.70 50.39
N THR A 20 -26.81 3.67 51.29
CA THR A 20 -25.63 4.35 51.85
C THR A 20 -24.70 3.42 52.68
N PRO A 21 -23.42 3.77 52.94
CA PRO A 21 -22.44 2.90 53.58
C PRO A 21 -22.47 3.01 55.11
N ALA A 22 -22.10 1.93 55.80
CA ALA A 22 -21.86 1.92 57.24
C ALA A 22 -20.54 1.23 57.59
N GLU A 23 -19.87 1.84 58.55
CA GLU A 23 -18.56 1.60 59.12
C GLU A 23 -18.35 0.24 59.82
N ALA A 24 -17.12 -0.27 59.62
CA ALA A 24 -16.13 -0.62 60.64
C ALA A 24 -16.14 -1.96 61.41
N VAL A 25 -14.88 -2.38 61.61
CA VAL A 25 -14.26 -3.14 62.70
C VAL A 25 -13.91 -4.62 62.40
N PRO A 26 -12.61 -4.99 62.39
CA PRO A 26 -12.11 -6.38 62.32
C PRO A 26 -12.10 -7.00 63.73
N PRO A 27 -11.89 -8.33 63.91
CA PRO A 27 -10.52 -8.74 64.31
C PRO A 27 -10.12 -10.24 64.17
N VAL A 28 -8.84 -10.46 64.48
CA VAL A 28 -8.18 -11.64 65.12
C VAL A 28 -7.68 -12.81 64.25
N ALA A 29 -6.38 -13.07 64.45
CA ALA A 29 -5.55 -14.15 63.96
C ALA A 29 -5.60 -15.42 64.84
N GLY A 30 -5.34 -16.58 64.22
CA GLY A 30 -4.90 -17.81 64.90
C GLY A 30 -4.46 -18.89 63.89
N PRO A 31 -3.42 -19.71 64.16
CA PRO A 31 -2.59 -20.36 63.13
C PRO A 31 -2.64 -21.91 63.20
N PRO A 32 -1.61 -22.61 62.68
CA PRO A 32 -1.58 -23.42 61.46
C PRO A 32 -1.84 -24.92 61.73
N ASP A 33 -1.99 -25.76 60.69
CA ASP A 33 -1.46 -27.14 60.75
C ASP A 33 -1.45 -27.86 59.38
N THR A 34 -0.23 -28.27 59.03
CA THR A 34 0.20 -29.48 58.28
C THR A 34 -0.17 -29.66 56.80
N GLU A 35 0.72 -29.16 55.93
CA GLU A 35 0.94 -29.68 54.57
C GLU A 35 1.53 -31.11 54.63
N VAL A 36 0.81 -32.09 54.09
CA VAL A 36 1.40 -33.32 53.55
C VAL A 36 1.37 -33.22 52.04
N ARG A 37 2.55 -32.97 51.50
CA ARG A 37 2.91 -32.95 50.08
C ARG A 37 2.69 -34.33 49.46
N ALA A 38 1.60 -34.50 48.73
CA ALA A 38 1.46 -35.52 47.69
C ALA A 38 1.73 -34.84 46.34
N GLN A 39 2.96 -34.96 45.84
CA GLN A 39 3.28 -34.68 44.45
C GLN A 39 2.68 -35.78 43.59
N CYS A 40 1.57 -35.50 42.91
CA CYS A 40 1.08 -36.28 41.77
C CYS A 40 0.63 -35.32 40.66
N THR A 41 1.42 -35.27 39.59
CA THR A 41 1.00 -35.15 38.17
C THR A 41 -0.18 -34.23 37.86
N SER A 42 0.05 -32.91 37.82
CA SER A 42 -0.92 -31.92 37.33
C SER A 42 -0.90 -31.75 35.80
N GLU A 43 0.15 -32.18 35.11
CA GLU A 43 0.28 -31.98 33.65
C GLU A 43 -0.56 -32.97 32.82
N ILE A 44 -0.77 -34.21 33.30
CA ILE A 44 -1.57 -35.21 32.56
C ILE A 44 -3.08 -35.00 32.81
N LEU A 45 -3.46 -34.52 34.00
CA LEU A 45 -4.87 -34.33 34.37
C LEU A 45 -5.49 -33.06 33.74
N GLY A 46 -4.68 -32.10 33.31
CA GLY A 46 -5.15 -30.91 32.59
C GLY A 46 -5.54 -31.20 31.13
N GLU A 47 -4.86 -32.15 30.46
CA GLU A 47 -5.13 -32.49 29.06
C GLU A 47 -6.45 -33.26 28.90
N GLU A 48 -6.76 -34.23 29.76
CA GLU A 48 -8.04 -34.97 29.69
C GLU A 48 -9.23 -34.07 30.05
N ALA A 49 -9.12 -33.21 31.07
CA ALA A 49 -10.26 -32.43 31.56
C ALA A 49 -10.78 -31.37 30.55
N ILE A 50 -9.89 -30.78 29.74
CA ILE A 50 -10.26 -29.81 28.70
C ILE A 50 -10.84 -30.55 27.49
N MET A 51 -10.28 -31.71 27.14
CA MET A 51 -10.76 -32.54 26.02
C MET A 51 -12.10 -33.22 26.35
N ASP A 52 -12.38 -33.52 27.63
CA ASP A 52 -13.66 -34.05 28.10
C ASP A 52 -14.79 -33.01 28.08
N SER A 53 -14.49 -31.76 28.44
CA SER A 53 -15.48 -30.68 28.37
C SER A 53 -15.90 -30.39 26.92
N VAL A 54 -14.95 -30.40 25.99
CA VAL A 54 -15.18 -30.21 24.55
C VAL A 54 -15.87 -31.44 23.92
N SER A 55 -15.55 -32.64 24.39
CA SER A 55 -16.24 -33.87 23.96
C SER A 55 -17.68 -33.93 24.47
N SER A 56 -17.97 -33.43 25.68
CA SER A 56 -19.36 -33.33 26.17
C SER A 56 -20.22 -32.38 25.33
N VAL A 57 -19.63 -31.31 24.79
CA VAL A 57 -20.31 -30.38 23.90
C VAL A 57 -20.56 -31.04 22.54
N ARG A 58 -19.58 -31.76 21.99
CA ARG A 58 -19.77 -32.58 20.78
C ARG A 58 -20.89 -33.60 20.98
N ASP A 59 -20.89 -34.32 22.08
CA ASP A 59 -21.85 -35.38 22.37
C ASP A 59 -23.26 -34.83 22.64
N SER A 60 -23.38 -33.52 22.93
CA SER A 60 -24.66 -32.80 23.00
C SER A 60 -25.20 -32.34 21.63
N LEU A 61 -24.38 -32.41 20.57
CA LEU A 61 -24.78 -32.05 19.21
C LEU A 61 -25.28 -33.28 18.44
N PRO A 62 -26.23 -33.10 17.49
CA PRO A 62 -26.62 -34.18 16.57
C PRO A 62 -25.41 -34.73 15.80
N GLU A 63 -25.38 -36.05 15.58
CA GLU A 63 -24.26 -36.78 14.95
C GLU A 63 -23.77 -36.17 13.63
N GLN A 64 -24.68 -35.61 12.83
CA GLN A 64 -24.37 -34.95 11.55
C GLN A 64 -23.37 -33.78 11.66
N TYR A 65 -23.22 -33.20 12.86
CA TYR A 65 -22.31 -32.09 13.13
C TYR A 65 -20.99 -32.50 13.78
N HIS A 66 -20.84 -33.76 14.17
CA HIS A 66 -19.64 -34.25 14.87
C HIS A 66 -18.39 -34.11 13.99
N ALA A 67 -18.49 -34.47 12.71
CA ALA A 67 -17.39 -34.34 11.76
C ALA A 67 -16.95 -32.87 11.56
N HIS A 68 -17.91 -31.95 11.46
CA HIS A 68 -17.62 -30.51 11.32
C HIS A 68 -16.95 -29.95 12.58
N PHE A 69 -17.37 -30.42 13.76
CA PHE A 69 -16.81 -30.01 15.03
C PHE A 69 -15.35 -30.46 15.18
N GLU A 70 -15.02 -31.70 14.81
CA GLU A 70 -13.62 -32.18 14.85
C GLU A 70 -12.74 -31.49 13.80
N THR A 71 -13.27 -31.16 12.60
CA THR A 71 -12.54 -30.33 11.62
C THR A 71 -12.20 -28.95 12.20
N LEU A 72 -13.19 -28.25 12.75
CA LEU A 72 -12.98 -26.92 13.34
C LEU A 72 -12.00 -26.97 14.51
N ARG A 73 -12.07 -28.01 15.34
CA ARG A 73 -11.13 -28.24 16.42
C ARG A 73 -9.70 -28.38 15.89
N GLN A 74 -9.51 -29.19 14.85
CA GLN A 74 -8.19 -29.39 14.26
C GLN A 74 -7.66 -28.09 13.63
N GLU A 75 -8.51 -27.31 12.96
CA GLU A 75 -8.16 -25.99 12.41
C GLU A 75 -7.69 -25.02 13.51
N ILE A 76 -8.36 -24.99 14.68
CA ILE A 76 -7.97 -24.15 15.82
C ILE A 76 -6.62 -24.60 16.41
N ILE A 77 -6.38 -25.91 16.49
CA ILE A 77 -5.10 -26.46 16.95
C ILE A 77 -3.97 -26.11 15.97
N ASP A 78 -4.21 -26.28 14.67
CA ASP A 78 -3.23 -25.98 13.63
C ASP A 78 -2.92 -24.47 13.59
N PHE A 79 -3.95 -23.63 13.75
CA PHE A 79 -3.81 -22.17 13.88
C PHE A 79 -2.95 -21.78 15.09
N THR A 80 -3.26 -22.29 16.29
CA THR A 80 -2.49 -21.93 17.49
C THR A 80 -1.02 -22.36 17.39
N LYS A 81 -0.77 -23.53 16.79
CA LYS A 81 0.58 -24.00 16.49
C LYS A 81 1.32 -23.10 15.50
N ALA A 82 0.67 -22.70 14.40
CA ALA A 82 1.26 -21.83 13.38
C ALA A 82 1.61 -20.43 13.93
N HIS A 83 0.86 -19.93 14.91
CA HIS A 83 1.06 -18.62 15.52
C HIS A 83 1.86 -18.66 16.83
N GLY A 84 2.43 -19.80 17.20
CA GLY A 84 3.24 -19.95 18.42
C GLY A 84 2.45 -19.67 19.71
N ILE A 85 1.13 -19.85 19.67
CA ILE A 85 0.25 -19.65 20.82
C ILE A 85 0.42 -20.88 21.74
N PRO A 86 0.78 -20.67 23.02
CA PRO A 86 0.90 -21.78 23.97
C PRO A 86 -0.42 -22.56 24.04
N LYS A 87 -0.33 -23.90 24.07
CA LYS A 87 -1.52 -24.78 24.05
C LYS A 87 -2.42 -24.53 25.26
N GLU A 88 -1.85 -24.03 26.35
CA GLU A 88 -2.53 -23.63 27.59
C GLU A 88 -3.51 -22.46 27.37
N SER A 89 -3.26 -21.61 26.36
CA SER A 89 -4.16 -20.51 25.98
C SER A 89 -5.47 -21.01 25.34
N LEU A 90 -5.51 -22.26 24.84
CA LEU A 90 -6.75 -22.88 24.34
C LEU A 90 -7.80 -23.09 25.45
N GLY A 91 -7.37 -23.16 26.71
CA GLY A 91 -8.25 -23.29 27.88
C GLY A 91 -8.90 -21.98 28.32
N SER A 92 -8.52 -20.83 27.75
CA SER A 92 -9.04 -19.51 28.10
C SER A 92 -9.51 -18.76 26.85
N PRO A 93 -10.83 -18.74 26.59
CA PRO A 93 -11.42 -18.02 25.46
C PRO A 93 -11.04 -16.53 25.42
N ASP A 94 -10.88 -15.91 26.59
CA ASP A 94 -10.53 -14.48 26.69
C ASP A 94 -9.10 -14.20 26.23
N LEU A 95 -8.13 -15.05 26.58
CA LEU A 95 -6.74 -14.92 26.14
C LEU A 95 -6.57 -15.19 24.63
N LEU A 96 -7.29 -16.19 24.11
CA LEU A 96 -7.36 -16.45 22.67
C LEU A 96 -7.92 -15.25 21.92
N ARG A 97 -9.03 -14.69 22.41
CA ARG A 97 -9.69 -13.54 21.78
C ARG A 97 -8.82 -12.29 21.84
N GLU A 98 -8.20 -12.00 22.97
CA GLU A 98 -7.28 -10.87 23.13
C GLU A 98 -6.08 -10.99 22.17
N ARG A 99 -5.53 -12.20 21.99
CA ARG A 99 -4.43 -12.44 21.04
C ARG A 99 -4.91 -12.35 19.59
N PHE A 100 -6.11 -12.82 19.25
CA PHE A 100 -6.71 -12.65 17.92
C PHE A 100 -6.95 -11.17 17.61
N GLU A 101 -7.51 -10.41 18.55
CA GLU A 101 -7.70 -8.97 18.43
C GLU A 101 -6.36 -8.26 18.27
N TYR A 102 -5.33 -8.69 19.00
CA TYR A 102 -3.95 -8.19 18.84
C TYR A 102 -3.35 -8.52 17.46
N LEU A 103 -3.48 -9.75 16.97
CA LEU A 103 -2.97 -10.18 15.66
C LEU A 103 -3.71 -9.46 14.51
N LEU A 104 -5.02 -9.29 14.62
CA LEU A 104 -5.84 -8.54 13.66
C LEU A 104 -5.49 -7.04 13.67
N LYS A 105 -5.29 -6.47 14.87
CA LYS A 105 -5.00 -5.04 15.05
C LYS A 105 -3.58 -4.67 14.61
N ASN A 106 -2.61 -5.54 14.84
CA ASN A 106 -1.21 -5.24 14.55
C ASN A 106 -0.73 -5.84 13.23
N ARG A 107 -1.58 -6.64 12.55
CA ARG A 107 -1.23 -7.44 11.38
C ARG A 107 0.18 -8.02 11.52
N GLU A 108 0.51 -8.51 12.73
CA GLU A 108 1.79 -9.17 12.95
C GLU A 108 1.82 -10.29 11.91
N PRO A 109 2.77 -10.25 10.96
CA PRO A 109 2.99 -11.39 10.09
C PRO A 109 3.24 -12.57 11.03
N LYS A 110 3.08 -13.79 10.52
CA LYS A 110 3.51 -14.95 11.31
C LYS A 110 4.97 -14.70 11.74
N LYS A 111 5.55 -15.54 12.62
CA LYS A 111 6.99 -15.78 12.47
C LYS A 111 7.15 -16.45 11.10
N GLU A 112 7.05 -15.65 10.06
CA GLU A 112 6.85 -16.05 8.69
C GLU A 112 8.24 -16.19 8.16
N ASP A 113 8.53 -17.41 7.74
CA ASP A 113 9.67 -17.65 6.90
C ASP A 113 9.46 -16.86 5.61
N TYR A 114 9.95 -15.62 5.56
CA TYR A 114 9.88 -14.77 4.37
C TYR A 114 10.73 -15.31 3.22
N THR A 115 11.44 -16.44 3.41
CA THR A 115 12.33 -17.02 2.41
C THR A 115 11.61 -17.22 1.08
N GLU A 116 10.41 -17.82 1.07
CA GLU A 116 9.67 -18.05 -0.18
C GLU A 116 9.24 -16.72 -0.84
N ALA A 117 8.77 -15.75 -0.05
CA ALA A 117 8.36 -14.45 -0.56
C ALA A 117 9.55 -13.64 -1.13
N LEU A 118 10.69 -13.69 -0.44
CA LEU A 118 11.93 -13.05 -0.87
C LEU A 118 12.53 -13.73 -2.10
N GLU A 119 12.52 -15.06 -2.16
CA GLU A 119 12.95 -15.83 -3.33
C GLU A 119 12.08 -15.49 -4.56
N TYR A 120 10.76 -15.50 -4.39
CA TYR A 120 9.82 -15.10 -5.44
C TYR A 120 10.05 -13.64 -5.89
N ALA A 121 10.16 -12.71 -4.95
CA ALA A 121 10.34 -11.30 -5.27
C ALA A 121 11.69 -11.05 -5.98
N GLU A 122 12.74 -11.78 -5.62
CA GLU A 122 14.04 -11.67 -6.27
C GLU A 122 14.02 -12.29 -7.68
N GLU A 123 13.43 -13.47 -7.84
CA GLU A 123 13.34 -14.17 -9.12
C GLU A 123 12.58 -13.35 -10.17
N PHE A 124 11.45 -12.76 -9.78
CA PHE A 124 10.51 -12.13 -10.72
C PHE A 124 10.60 -10.61 -10.81
N TYR A 125 11.16 -9.96 -9.79
CA TYR A 125 11.22 -8.49 -9.71
C TYR A 125 12.62 -7.95 -9.42
N HIS A 126 13.61 -8.78 -9.12
CA HIS A 126 14.95 -8.31 -8.70
C HIS A 126 14.85 -7.28 -7.58
N LEU A 127 13.94 -7.55 -6.63
CA LEU A 127 13.43 -6.55 -5.71
C LEU A 127 14.54 -5.90 -4.88
N ARG A 128 15.54 -6.67 -4.45
CA ARG A 128 16.58 -6.19 -3.52
C ARG A 128 17.39 -5.04 -4.11
N GLU A 129 17.88 -5.19 -5.34
CA GLU A 129 18.68 -4.15 -5.99
C GLU A 129 17.88 -2.85 -6.16
N GLN A 130 16.63 -2.96 -6.60
CA GLN A 130 15.74 -1.81 -6.78
C GLN A 130 15.41 -1.11 -5.46
N TYR A 131 15.18 -1.90 -4.40
CA TYR A 131 14.89 -1.39 -3.07
C TYR A 131 16.10 -0.68 -2.46
N ASP A 132 17.27 -1.34 -2.43
CA ASP A 132 18.49 -0.80 -1.85
C ASP A 132 18.92 0.50 -2.54
N PHE A 133 18.78 0.56 -3.88
CA PHE A 133 19.01 1.78 -4.64
C PHE A 133 18.08 2.91 -4.20
N GLN A 134 16.77 2.65 -4.09
CA GLN A 134 15.79 3.67 -3.73
C GLN A 134 15.91 4.13 -2.28
N VAL A 135 16.13 3.23 -1.32
CA VAL A 135 16.35 3.62 0.09
C VAL A 135 17.55 4.56 0.19
N LYS A 136 18.69 4.16 -0.40
CA LYS A 136 19.90 5.00 -0.42
C LYS A 136 19.65 6.34 -1.11
N PHE A 137 18.91 6.34 -2.22
CA PHE A 137 18.53 7.57 -2.92
C PHE A 137 17.70 8.49 -2.03
N LEU A 138 16.65 7.95 -1.37
CA LEU A 138 15.75 8.69 -0.49
C LEU A 138 16.48 9.30 0.72
N GLU A 139 17.46 8.59 1.28
CA GLU A 139 18.37 9.12 2.31
C GLU A 139 19.21 10.29 1.77
N GLN A 140 19.81 10.13 0.59
CA GLN A 140 20.70 11.13 -0.02
C GLN A 140 19.99 12.44 -0.35
N VAL A 141 18.74 12.38 -0.83
CA VAL A 141 17.96 13.58 -1.13
C VAL A 141 17.24 14.17 0.08
N GLY A 142 17.36 13.53 1.25
CA GLY A 142 16.78 14.01 2.50
C GLY A 142 15.27 13.83 2.62
N ILE A 143 14.69 12.84 1.91
CA ILE A 143 13.28 12.46 2.12
C ILE A 143 13.13 11.68 3.42
N LEU A 144 14.09 10.80 3.73
CA LEU A 144 14.08 10.01 4.95
C LEU A 144 14.77 10.76 6.11
N GLU A 145 14.02 10.94 7.20
CA GLU A 145 14.55 11.35 8.51
C GLU A 145 14.81 10.10 9.35
N GLY A 146 15.99 9.50 9.19
CA GLY A 146 16.26 8.15 9.69
C GLY A 146 15.67 7.11 8.74
N ASP A 147 14.72 6.31 9.21
CA ASP A 147 14.03 5.25 8.46
C ASP A 147 12.56 5.60 8.13
N ALA A 148 12.19 6.88 8.18
CA ALA A 148 10.80 7.30 8.06
C ALA A 148 10.64 8.66 7.36
N ILE A 149 9.41 8.95 6.94
CA ILE A 149 8.97 10.29 6.51
C ILE A 149 8.08 10.93 7.56
N VAL A 150 8.05 12.26 7.59
CA VAL A 150 7.07 13.04 8.36
C VAL A 150 5.91 13.41 7.45
N GLY A 151 4.69 13.01 7.82
CA GLY A 151 3.50 13.31 7.04
C GLY A 151 2.87 14.67 7.33
N ILE A 152 1.90 15.05 6.50
CA ILE A 152 1.17 16.32 6.62
C ILE A 152 0.33 16.46 7.91
N ASP A 153 0.12 15.36 8.62
CA ASP A 153 -0.58 15.31 9.91
C ASP A 153 0.40 15.35 11.11
N GLY A 154 1.71 15.43 10.84
CA GLY A 154 2.77 15.42 11.83
C GLY A 154 3.09 14.03 12.37
N LYS A 155 2.48 12.96 11.85
CA LYS A 155 2.85 11.58 12.19
C LYS A 155 4.10 11.17 11.39
N THR A 156 4.85 10.24 11.96
CA THR A 156 6.01 9.61 11.31
C THR A 156 5.57 8.30 10.68
N TYR A 157 5.94 8.08 9.42
CA TYR A 157 5.60 6.88 8.65
C TYR A 157 6.88 6.13 8.24
N PRO A 158 7.16 4.96 8.83
CA PRO A 158 8.36 4.20 8.50
C PRO A 158 8.33 3.75 7.03
N ILE A 159 9.49 3.71 6.39
CA ILE A 159 9.62 3.16 5.05
C ILE A 159 9.21 1.68 5.05
N PRO A 160 8.43 1.21 4.06
CA PRO A 160 8.13 -0.22 3.93
C PRO A 160 9.42 -1.04 3.84
N THR A 161 9.51 -2.14 4.58
CA THR A 161 10.70 -3.01 4.53
C THR A 161 10.70 -3.86 3.26
N LEU A 162 11.87 -4.34 2.86
CA LEU A 162 12.02 -5.27 1.74
C LEU A 162 11.11 -6.50 1.91
N GLU A 163 11.05 -7.06 3.13
CA GLU A 163 10.24 -8.23 3.47
C GLU A 163 8.74 -7.92 3.36
N GLN A 164 8.31 -6.75 3.82
CA GLN A 164 6.90 -6.37 3.71
C GLN A 164 6.47 -6.24 2.25
N ILE A 165 7.31 -5.64 1.40
CA ILE A 165 7.04 -5.54 -0.05
C ILE A 165 7.06 -6.92 -0.70
N ALA A 166 8.05 -7.76 -0.38
CA ALA A 166 8.16 -9.12 -0.90
C ALA A 166 6.93 -9.97 -0.54
N SER A 167 6.47 -9.89 0.70
CA SER A 167 5.24 -10.56 1.14
C SER A 167 4.03 -10.10 0.34
N ARG A 168 3.87 -8.80 0.07
CA ARG A 168 2.76 -8.29 -0.76
C ARG A 168 2.84 -8.82 -2.19
N LEU A 169 4.01 -8.78 -2.80
CA LEU A 169 4.21 -9.35 -4.14
C LEU A 169 3.83 -10.83 -4.18
N PHE A 170 4.24 -11.59 -3.16
CA PHE A 170 3.93 -13.00 -3.05
C PHE A 170 2.43 -13.25 -2.81
N GLU A 171 1.78 -12.54 -1.88
CA GLU A 171 0.34 -12.62 -1.63
C GLU A 171 -0.49 -12.36 -2.89
N HIS A 172 -0.06 -11.41 -3.71
CA HIS A 172 -0.75 -10.99 -4.93
C HIS A 172 -0.25 -11.66 -6.21
N ARG A 173 0.67 -12.65 -6.12
CA ARG A 173 1.36 -13.26 -7.27
C ARG A 173 0.45 -13.75 -8.39
N GLU A 174 -0.68 -14.36 -8.05
CA GLU A 174 -1.65 -14.87 -9.04
C GLU A 174 -2.30 -13.71 -9.82
N THR A 175 -2.61 -12.60 -9.13
CA THR A 175 -3.19 -11.41 -9.77
C THR A 175 -2.16 -10.59 -10.52
N LEU A 176 -0.89 -10.66 -10.12
CA LEU A 176 0.22 -9.91 -10.71
C LEU A 176 0.88 -10.64 -11.88
N GLU A 177 0.66 -11.94 -12.06
CA GLU A 177 1.31 -12.73 -13.12
C GLU A 177 1.12 -12.10 -14.51
N THR A 178 -0.12 -11.78 -14.88
CA THR A 178 -0.44 -11.12 -16.15
C THR A 178 0.22 -9.74 -16.25
N LYS A 179 0.33 -9.00 -15.15
CA LYS A 179 0.92 -7.65 -15.16
C LYS A 179 2.42 -7.69 -15.25
N ARG A 180 3.06 -8.66 -14.60
CA ARG A 180 4.48 -8.95 -14.74
C ARG A 180 4.82 -9.33 -16.18
N ASP A 181 4.01 -10.17 -16.83
CA ASP A 181 4.13 -10.51 -18.26
C ASP A 181 4.00 -9.28 -19.17
N GLN A 182 3.13 -8.33 -18.80
CA GLN A 182 3.01 -7.03 -19.47
C GLN A 182 4.15 -6.04 -19.13
N GLY A 183 5.14 -6.47 -18.34
CA GLY A 183 6.35 -5.71 -18.01
C GLY A 183 6.27 -4.85 -16.74
N PHE A 184 5.23 -4.97 -15.91
CA PHE A 184 5.14 -4.22 -14.64
C PHE A 184 6.03 -4.86 -13.55
N THR A 185 7.33 -4.58 -13.61
CA THR A 185 8.36 -5.18 -12.74
C THR A 185 9.21 -4.16 -11.99
N LYS A 186 9.16 -2.87 -12.35
CA LYS A 186 10.02 -1.85 -11.77
C LYS A 186 9.41 -1.20 -10.55
N LEU A 187 10.04 -1.35 -9.39
CA LEU A 187 9.61 -0.78 -8.11
C LEU A 187 9.69 0.75 -8.14
N LEU A 188 8.72 1.41 -7.52
CA LEU A 188 8.84 2.81 -7.09
C LEU A 188 8.26 3.00 -5.69
N LEU A 189 9.08 3.51 -4.78
CA LEU A 189 8.68 3.92 -3.43
C LEU A 189 8.31 5.41 -3.44
N VAL A 190 7.07 5.71 -3.06
CA VAL A 190 6.55 7.08 -3.09
C VAL A 190 6.17 7.54 -1.68
N PRO A 191 6.75 8.64 -1.17
CA PRO A 191 6.48 9.15 0.18
C PRO A 191 5.15 9.93 0.21
N PHE A 192 4.04 9.24 -0.03
CA PHE A 192 2.72 9.87 -0.24
C PHE A 192 2.27 10.74 0.94
N GLY A 193 2.59 10.34 2.17
CA GLY A 193 2.25 11.07 3.38
C GLY A 193 2.94 12.43 3.50
N MET A 194 4.10 12.57 2.85
CA MET A 194 4.87 13.81 2.82
C MET A 194 4.07 14.93 2.15
N SER A 195 4.31 16.16 2.61
CA SER A 195 3.78 17.35 1.96
C SER A 195 4.29 17.44 0.52
N LEU A 196 3.38 17.63 -0.44
CA LEU A 196 3.75 17.83 -1.84
C LEU A 196 4.65 19.06 -2.01
N ARG A 197 4.48 20.09 -1.17
CA ARG A 197 5.36 21.27 -1.14
C ARG A 197 6.80 20.88 -0.80
N ASP A 198 6.96 20.03 0.21
CA ASP A 198 8.29 19.63 0.69
C ASP A 198 8.94 18.66 -0.30
N LEU A 199 8.14 17.79 -0.94
CA LEU A 199 8.61 16.95 -2.04
C LEU A 199 9.06 17.77 -3.26
N ILE A 200 8.33 18.83 -3.64
CA ILE A 200 8.75 19.77 -4.70
C ILE A 200 10.03 20.52 -4.31
N GLY A 201 10.16 20.92 -3.04
CA GLY A 201 11.38 21.52 -2.52
C GLY A 201 12.57 20.56 -2.63
N THR A 202 12.37 19.30 -2.26
CA THR A 202 13.36 18.23 -2.33
C THR A 202 13.76 17.94 -3.78
N PHE A 203 12.79 17.86 -4.68
CA PHE A 203 13.04 17.75 -6.11
C PHE A 203 13.93 18.88 -6.63
N SER A 204 13.63 20.12 -6.24
CA SER A 204 14.39 21.30 -6.67
C SER A 204 15.84 21.25 -6.18
N PHE A 205 16.04 20.80 -4.93
CA PHE A 205 17.36 20.57 -4.35
C PHE A 205 18.12 19.46 -5.09
N PHE A 206 17.49 18.31 -5.30
CA PHE A 206 18.04 17.19 -6.05
C PHE A 206 18.49 17.60 -7.45
N ALA A 207 17.62 18.24 -8.23
CA ALA A 207 17.92 18.63 -9.61
C ALA A 207 19.09 19.63 -9.67
N SER A 208 19.19 20.53 -8.69
CA SER A 208 20.31 21.46 -8.56
C SER A 208 21.62 20.70 -8.34
N LEU A 209 21.68 19.80 -7.35
CA LEU A 209 22.86 18.97 -7.10
C LEU A 209 23.22 18.09 -8.30
N TYR A 210 22.23 17.49 -8.94
CA TYR A 210 22.42 16.65 -10.12
C TYR A 210 23.06 17.45 -11.26
N SER A 211 22.58 18.66 -11.53
CA SER A 211 23.13 19.55 -12.58
C SER A 211 24.56 20.03 -12.28
N GLU A 212 24.94 20.12 -11.01
CA GLU A 212 26.31 20.46 -10.62
C GLU A 212 27.26 19.28 -10.81
N ALA A 213 26.81 18.07 -10.49
CA ALA A 213 27.58 16.84 -10.71
C ALA A 213 27.67 16.42 -12.19
N HIS A 214 26.69 16.83 -13.02
CA HIS A 214 26.59 16.45 -14.43
C HIS A 214 26.50 17.69 -15.33
N PRO A 215 27.65 18.30 -15.71
CA PRO A 215 27.66 19.55 -16.49
C PRO A 215 26.96 19.49 -17.86
N ASP A 216 26.76 18.28 -18.41
CA ASP A 216 26.04 18.06 -19.65
C ASP A 216 24.52 18.15 -19.47
N PHE A 217 24.02 17.93 -18.25
CA PHE A 217 22.62 18.16 -17.91
C PHE A 217 22.38 19.66 -17.69
N LYS A 218 21.76 20.30 -18.69
CA LYS A 218 21.46 21.72 -18.64
C LYS A 218 20.15 21.94 -17.88
N LEU A 219 20.22 22.76 -16.82
CA LEU A 219 19.09 23.13 -15.97
C LEU A 219 19.05 24.65 -15.80
N ASP A 220 17.86 25.25 -15.89
CA ASP A 220 17.66 26.63 -15.48
C ASP A 220 17.77 26.75 -13.96
N ARG A 221 18.92 27.24 -13.50
CA ARG A 221 19.23 27.41 -12.07
C ARG A 221 18.35 28.43 -11.36
N TYR A 222 17.68 29.32 -12.09
CA TYR A 222 16.77 30.31 -11.51
C TYR A 222 15.35 29.76 -11.35
N LYS A 223 15.00 28.74 -12.14
CA LYS A 223 13.65 28.18 -12.15
C LYS A 223 13.66 26.69 -12.51
N VAL A 224 14.09 25.86 -11.56
CA VAL A 224 14.15 24.40 -11.70
C VAL A 224 12.80 23.79 -12.03
N ILE A 225 11.74 24.29 -11.37
CA ILE A 225 10.37 23.87 -11.57
C ILE A 225 9.47 25.07 -11.83
N LYS A 226 8.68 24.98 -12.90
CA LYS A 226 7.65 25.97 -13.23
C LYS A 226 6.28 25.42 -12.88
N LEU A 227 5.68 26.04 -11.87
CA LEU A 227 4.35 25.75 -11.38
C LEU A 227 3.34 26.72 -12.02
N TYR A 228 2.30 26.19 -12.66
CA TYR A 228 1.20 26.99 -13.22
C TYR A 228 -0.14 26.72 -12.51
N GLY A 229 -1.04 27.72 -12.54
CA GLY A 229 -2.41 27.56 -12.05
C GLY A 229 -2.49 27.17 -10.57
N VAL A 230 -3.18 26.06 -10.29
CA VAL A 230 -3.41 25.51 -8.94
C VAL A 230 -2.09 25.21 -8.22
N TRP A 231 -1.02 24.96 -8.97
CA TRP A 231 0.30 24.71 -8.42
C TRP A 231 0.95 25.94 -7.76
N ASN A 232 0.48 27.14 -8.09
CA ASN A 232 1.05 28.39 -7.58
C ASN A 232 0.26 28.96 -6.38
N THR A 233 -0.69 28.20 -5.83
CA THR A 233 -1.44 28.62 -4.65
C THR A 233 -0.87 27.99 -3.39
N ASP A 234 -0.82 28.74 -2.29
CA ASP A 234 -0.28 28.27 -1.00
C ASP A 234 -1.09 27.10 -0.38
N HIS A 235 -2.23 26.75 -0.98
CA HIS A 235 -3.09 25.66 -0.55
C HIS A 235 -3.46 24.78 -1.75
N PHE A 236 -2.66 23.73 -1.98
CA PHE A 236 -3.00 22.66 -2.90
C PHE A 236 -4.28 21.95 -2.41
N GLN A 237 -5.46 22.46 -2.76
CA GLN A 237 -6.72 21.75 -2.55
C GLN A 237 -6.85 20.67 -3.63
N LEU A 238 -6.12 19.58 -3.41
CA LEU A 238 -6.10 18.41 -4.26
C LEU A 238 -6.95 17.32 -3.66
N SER A 239 -7.76 16.72 -4.53
CA SER A 239 -8.49 15.52 -4.22
C SER A 239 -7.93 14.36 -5.04
N TYR A 240 -7.63 13.27 -4.35
CA TYR A 240 -7.02 12.07 -4.89
C TYR A 240 -8.08 11.01 -5.18
N PHE A 241 -7.79 10.11 -6.11
CA PHE A 241 -8.66 9.00 -6.52
C PHE A 241 -10.08 9.42 -6.92
N PRO A 242 -10.23 10.39 -7.82
CA PRO A 242 -11.55 10.87 -8.20
C PRO A 242 -12.33 9.85 -9.06
N LYS A 243 -13.66 9.90 -9.00
CA LYS A 243 -14.57 9.11 -9.83
C LYS A 243 -15.34 10.01 -10.79
N LEU A 244 -15.56 9.57 -12.04
CA LEU A 244 -16.25 10.37 -13.07
C LEU A 244 -17.77 10.47 -12.83
N GLU A 245 -18.40 9.41 -12.30
CA GLU A 245 -19.87 9.28 -12.29
C GLU A 245 -20.53 9.68 -10.95
N GLU A 246 -19.75 9.77 -9.87
CA GLU A 246 -20.25 10.19 -8.57
C GLU A 246 -19.97 11.69 -8.36
N LYS A 247 -20.83 12.39 -7.61
CA LYS A 247 -20.47 13.72 -7.02
C LYS A 247 -19.26 13.64 -6.06
N HIS A 248 -18.63 12.47 -5.96
CA HIS A 248 -17.47 12.18 -5.16
C HIS A 248 -16.25 12.83 -5.79
N ARG A 249 -15.82 13.95 -5.20
CA ARG A 249 -14.68 14.74 -5.68
C ARG A 249 -13.32 14.06 -5.45
N GLY A 250 -13.27 12.75 -5.15
CA GLY A 250 -12.10 12.09 -4.57
C GLY A 250 -11.97 12.32 -3.05
N TYR A 251 -10.79 12.04 -2.50
CA TYR A 251 -10.45 12.19 -1.08
C TYR A 251 -9.28 13.16 -0.89
N PHE A 252 -9.31 13.96 0.15
CA PHE A 252 -8.15 14.74 0.55
C PHE A 252 -7.07 13.82 1.13
N LYS A 253 -5.81 14.20 0.97
CA LYS A 253 -4.66 13.44 1.52
C LYS A 253 -4.83 13.15 3.02
N ARG A 254 -5.36 14.10 3.80
CA ARG A 254 -5.61 13.91 5.24
C ARG A 254 -6.66 12.83 5.53
N GLU A 255 -7.65 12.66 4.67
CA GLU A 255 -8.65 11.59 4.80
C GLU A 255 -8.02 10.24 4.48
N ILE A 256 -7.14 10.17 3.48
CA ILE A 256 -6.42 8.94 3.10
C ILE A 256 -5.44 8.49 4.19
N LEU A 257 -4.79 9.45 4.86
CA LEU A 257 -3.86 9.18 5.95
C LEU A 257 -4.54 8.89 7.30
N ASP A 258 -5.87 9.04 7.37
CA ASP A 258 -6.62 8.66 8.55
C ASP A 258 -6.69 7.13 8.66
N ASP A 259 -6.59 6.63 9.90
CA ASP A 259 -6.55 5.20 10.20
C ASP A 259 -7.86 4.48 9.80
N SER A 260 -8.92 5.25 9.53
CA SER A 260 -10.20 4.75 9.01
C SER A 260 -10.18 4.41 7.51
N PHE A 261 -9.17 4.86 6.75
CA PHE A 261 -9.02 4.66 5.30
C PHE A 261 -8.12 3.46 4.92
N GLN A 262 -7.76 2.61 5.89
CA GLN A 262 -6.78 1.52 5.77
C GLN A 262 -7.10 0.44 4.72
N ASP A 263 -8.32 0.39 4.18
CA ASP A 263 -8.70 -0.58 3.12
C ASP A 263 -8.04 -0.30 1.75
N LEU A 264 -7.45 0.88 1.54
CA LEU A 264 -6.89 1.30 0.25
C LEU A 264 -5.36 1.30 0.14
N SER A 265 -4.61 1.34 1.25
CA SER A 265 -3.14 1.36 1.22
C SER A 265 -2.53 0.37 2.21
N SER A 266 -1.83 -0.65 1.69
CA SER A 266 -1.06 -1.62 2.48
C SER A 266 0.05 -0.97 3.32
N PHE A 267 0.49 0.23 2.94
CA PHE A 267 1.61 0.96 3.55
C PHE A 267 1.18 2.38 3.90
N LEU A 268 0.72 2.61 5.14
CA LEU A 268 0.24 3.93 5.52
C LEU A 268 1.35 4.99 5.37
N GLY A 269 1.02 6.10 4.70
CA GLY A 269 1.99 7.16 4.39
C GLY A 269 2.89 6.88 3.17
N TRP A 270 2.88 5.68 2.62
CA TRP A 270 3.67 5.30 1.46
C TRP A 270 2.80 4.75 0.34
N ARG A 271 3.29 4.82 -0.89
CA ARG A 271 2.76 4.01 -1.97
C ARG A 271 3.89 3.24 -2.62
N VAL A 272 3.61 1.98 -2.91
CA VAL A 272 4.56 1.07 -3.54
C VAL A 272 3.96 0.71 -4.88
N HIS A 273 4.67 1.09 -5.94
CA HIS A 273 4.23 0.90 -7.31
C HIS A 273 5.12 -0.10 -8.03
N LEU A 274 4.53 -0.84 -8.96
CA LEU A 274 5.22 -1.51 -10.05
C LEU A 274 4.94 -0.76 -11.36
N PHE A 275 6.00 -0.35 -12.03
CA PHE A 275 6.01 0.32 -13.33
C PHE A 275 6.62 -0.58 -14.40
N GLN A 276 6.40 -0.20 -15.66
CA GLN A 276 7.18 -0.74 -16.76
C GLN A 276 8.56 -0.06 -16.81
N PRO A 277 9.68 -0.81 -16.89
CA PRO A 277 11.00 -0.24 -17.09
C PRO A 277 11.13 0.35 -18.50
N SER A 278 12.20 1.12 -18.79
CA SER A 278 12.35 1.79 -20.11
C SER A 278 12.30 0.82 -21.29
N ASN A 279 12.83 -0.40 -21.13
CA ASN A 279 12.59 -1.52 -22.02
C ASN A 279 11.74 -2.58 -21.28
N PRO A 280 10.42 -2.66 -21.52
CA PRO A 280 9.53 -3.59 -20.80
C PRO A 280 9.87 -5.08 -20.96
N SER A 281 10.64 -5.45 -21.98
CA SER A 281 11.11 -6.84 -22.19
C SER A 281 12.38 -7.19 -21.40
N ASP A 282 12.97 -6.22 -20.71
CA ASP A 282 14.17 -6.39 -19.88
C ASP A 282 13.90 -5.84 -18.47
N SER A 283 13.73 -6.73 -17.49
CA SER A 283 13.47 -6.39 -16.10
C SER A 283 14.61 -5.58 -15.46
N TYR A 284 15.83 -5.66 -16.00
CA TYR A 284 17.00 -4.92 -15.53
C TYR A 284 17.15 -3.54 -16.20
N SER A 285 16.27 -3.19 -17.14
CA SER A 285 16.39 -1.93 -17.86
C SER A 285 16.28 -0.75 -16.89
N PRO A 286 17.27 0.18 -16.87
CA PRO A 286 17.19 1.39 -16.08
C PRO A 286 16.06 2.28 -16.61
N GLY A 287 15.54 3.15 -15.75
CA GLY A 287 14.48 4.09 -16.09
C GLY A 287 13.09 3.47 -16.25
N PHE A 288 12.13 4.29 -16.67
CA PHE A 288 10.73 3.93 -16.81
C PHE A 288 10.33 4.01 -18.28
N ALA A 289 9.29 3.27 -18.66
CA ALA A 289 8.74 3.33 -20.00
C ALA A 289 8.23 4.75 -20.33
N HIS A 290 8.48 5.17 -21.56
CA HIS A 290 7.95 6.42 -22.10
C HIS A 290 6.46 6.29 -22.43
N ILE A 291 5.75 7.42 -22.46
CA ILE A 291 4.37 7.49 -22.96
C ILE A 291 4.43 7.61 -24.50
N PRO A 292 4.04 6.57 -25.26
CA PRO A 292 4.19 6.59 -26.70
C PRO A 292 3.29 7.63 -27.35
N ARG A 293 3.79 8.26 -28.42
CA ARG A 293 2.97 9.12 -29.29
C ARG A 293 1.85 8.31 -29.95
N GLN A 294 0.81 9.01 -30.39
CA GLN A 294 -0.29 8.39 -31.13
C GLN A 294 0.22 7.56 -32.33
N GLY A 295 -0.18 6.29 -32.40
CA GLY A 295 0.20 5.32 -33.42
C GLY A 295 1.65 4.83 -33.34
N LYS A 296 2.37 5.09 -32.25
CA LYS A 296 3.76 4.66 -32.02
C LYS A 296 3.90 3.62 -30.92
N GLY A 297 2.81 3.22 -30.30
CA GLY A 297 2.79 2.24 -29.23
C GLY A 297 3.14 0.84 -29.71
N ILE A 298 3.91 0.13 -28.89
CA ILE A 298 4.21 -1.29 -29.05
C ILE A 298 3.49 -2.05 -27.93
N PRO A 299 2.54 -2.93 -28.27
CA PRO A 299 1.87 -3.77 -27.28
C PRO A 299 2.83 -4.67 -26.49
N GLN A 300 2.45 -5.00 -25.26
CA GLN A 300 3.22 -5.82 -24.34
C GLN A 300 2.39 -7.00 -23.82
N GLY A 301 3.06 -8.03 -23.30
CA GLY A 301 2.44 -9.22 -22.72
C GLY A 301 2.16 -10.32 -23.74
N ASP A 302 2.64 -11.53 -23.43
CA ASP A 302 2.43 -12.74 -24.21
C ASP A 302 1.17 -13.51 -23.74
N LEU A 303 0.80 -13.40 -22.46
CA LEU A 303 -0.38 -14.04 -21.88
C LEU A 303 -1.66 -13.28 -22.23
N VAL A 304 -1.67 -11.99 -21.92
CA VAL A 304 -2.77 -11.08 -22.24
C VAL A 304 -2.19 -9.85 -22.90
N PHE A 305 -2.47 -9.72 -24.19
CA PHE A 305 -1.97 -8.62 -24.99
C PHE A 305 -2.49 -7.28 -24.47
N ARG A 306 -1.57 -6.41 -24.07
CA ARG A 306 -1.84 -5.06 -23.59
C ARG A 306 -1.40 -4.03 -24.62
N PRO A 307 -2.34 -3.39 -25.33
CA PRO A 307 -2.04 -2.19 -26.08
C PRO A 307 -1.54 -1.09 -25.12
N PRO A 308 -0.54 -0.28 -25.50
CA PRO A 308 -0.09 0.80 -24.65
C PRO A 308 -1.09 1.96 -24.68
N LEU A 309 -1.14 2.72 -23.58
CA LEU A 309 -1.90 3.96 -23.52
C LEU A 309 -1.09 5.08 -24.18
N GLU A 310 -1.30 5.24 -25.48
CA GLU A 310 -0.67 6.30 -26.28
C GLU A 310 -1.24 7.68 -25.98
N ALA A 311 -0.46 8.72 -26.27
CA ALA A 311 -0.87 10.13 -26.26
C ALA A 311 -1.99 10.45 -27.26
N GLY A 312 -2.61 11.62 -27.11
CA GLY A 312 -3.62 12.14 -28.06
C GLY A 312 -5.07 11.76 -27.72
N LYS A 313 -5.34 11.23 -26.53
CA LYS A 313 -6.70 11.10 -26.00
C LYS A 313 -6.98 12.24 -25.01
N SER A 314 -8.25 12.56 -24.82
CA SER A 314 -8.69 13.43 -23.72
C SER A 314 -8.59 12.70 -22.37
N LEU A 315 -8.50 13.45 -21.27
CA LEU A 315 -8.46 12.83 -19.94
C LEU A 315 -9.71 12.00 -19.65
N ASN A 316 -10.90 12.44 -20.09
CA ASN A 316 -12.12 11.67 -19.94
C ASN A 316 -12.05 10.31 -20.64
N GLU A 317 -11.39 10.24 -21.79
CA GLU A 317 -11.14 8.96 -22.48
C GLU A 317 -10.20 8.07 -21.65
N TYR A 318 -9.09 8.60 -21.11
CA TYR A 318 -8.17 7.85 -20.25
C TYR A 318 -8.85 7.36 -18.96
N LEU A 319 -9.53 8.25 -18.25
CA LEU A 319 -10.26 7.92 -17.02
C LEU A 319 -11.36 6.90 -17.29
N SER A 320 -12.07 7.00 -18.41
CA SER A 320 -13.07 6.01 -18.80
C SER A 320 -12.44 4.64 -19.02
N ILE A 321 -11.25 4.57 -19.64
CA ILE A 321 -10.51 3.31 -19.81
C ILE A 321 -10.18 2.71 -18.44
N LEU A 322 -9.54 3.48 -17.55
CA LEU A 322 -9.11 2.99 -16.24
C LEU A 322 -10.30 2.59 -15.34
N GLN A 323 -11.37 3.38 -15.32
CA GLN A 323 -12.55 3.08 -14.50
C GLN A 323 -13.30 1.85 -15.00
N LYS A 324 -13.46 1.68 -16.31
CA LYS A 324 -14.05 0.45 -16.87
C LYS A 324 -13.21 -0.77 -16.53
N ALA A 325 -11.88 -0.64 -16.57
CA ALA A 325 -10.97 -1.73 -16.22
C ALA A 325 -11.05 -2.16 -14.75
N ARG A 326 -11.44 -1.27 -13.81
CA ARG A 326 -11.60 -1.65 -12.39
C ARG A 326 -12.66 -2.74 -12.18
N GLY A 327 -13.75 -2.69 -12.93
CA GLY A 327 -14.86 -3.66 -12.83
C GLY A 327 -14.74 -4.87 -13.76
N ASP A 328 -13.76 -4.86 -14.68
CA ASP A 328 -13.60 -5.84 -15.74
C ASP A 328 -12.25 -6.55 -15.59
N LYS A 329 -12.28 -7.79 -15.08
CA LYS A 329 -11.08 -8.62 -14.88
C LYS A 329 -10.41 -9.05 -16.17
N ASP A 330 -11.16 -9.05 -17.28
CA ASP A 330 -10.65 -9.42 -18.60
C ASP A 330 -10.04 -8.21 -19.33
N SER A 331 -10.17 -7.01 -18.75
CA SER A 331 -9.56 -5.82 -19.31
C SER A 331 -8.03 -5.93 -19.29
N PRO A 332 -7.34 -5.59 -20.39
CA PRO A 332 -5.88 -5.54 -20.40
C PRO A 332 -5.32 -4.50 -19.43
N TYR A 333 -6.14 -3.57 -18.92
CA TYR A 333 -5.77 -2.53 -17.96
C TYR A 333 -6.27 -2.83 -16.53
N HIS A 334 -6.81 -4.03 -16.26
CA HIS A 334 -7.35 -4.37 -14.95
C HIS A 334 -6.30 -4.19 -13.84
N GLY A 335 -6.64 -3.48 -12.77
CA GLY A 335 -5.75 -3.21 -11.63
C GLY A 335 -4.75 -2.06 -11.84
N GLU A 336 -4.66 -1.48 -13.05
CA GLU A 336 -3.80 -0.33 -13.30
C GLU A 336 -4.41 0.97 -12.75
N THR A 337 -3.55 1.82 -12.18
CA THR A 337 -3.90 3.18 -11.76
C THR A 337 -3.06 4.20 -12.50
N GLY A 338 -3.59 5.41 -12.64
CA GLY A 338 -2.78 6.53 -13.10
C GLY A 338 -1.82 7.03 -12.04
N LEU A 339 -1.15 8.15 -12.34
CA LEU A 339 -0.21 8.78 -11.43
C LEU A 339 -0.82 9.98 -10.71
N THR A 340 -0.29 10.24 -9.53
CA THR A 340 -0.37 11.54 -8.86
C THR A 340 0.94 12.32 -9.09
N PRO A 341 1.01 13.59 -8.68
CA PRO A 341 2.23 14.39 -8.79
C PRO A 341 3.40 13.81 -7.99
N GLU A 342 3.14 13.24 -6.81
CA GLU A 342 4.17 12.58 -6.00
C GLU A 342 4.79 11.39 -6.75
N ASP A 343 3.95 10.59 -7.42
CA ASP A 343 4.41 9.44 -8.20
C ASP A 343 5.31 9.90 -9.33
N TRP A 344 4.88 10.93 -10.05
CA TRP A 344 5.63 11.46 -11.18
C TRP A 344 6.95 12.10 -10.76
N ILE A 345 6.96 12.89 -9.67
CA ILE A 345 8.19 13.51 -9.15
C ILE A 345 9.19 12.43 -8.74
N MET A 346 8.75 11.41 -8.00
CA MET A 346 9.63 10.29 -7.62
C MET A 346 10.13 9.52 -8.84
N ALA A 347 9.23 9.18 -9.77
CA ALA A 347 9.61 8.51 -11.02
C ALA A 347 10.63 9.33 -11.81
N PHE A 348 10.46 10.65 -11.90
CA PHE A 348 11.41 11.53 -12.59
C PHE A 348 12.80 11.49 -11.95
N MET A 349 12.89 11.63 -10.62
CA MET A 349 14.18 11.66 -9.92
C MET A 349 14.93 10.33 -10.04
N ILE A 350 14.21 9.21 -9.89
CA ILE A 350 14.77 7.87 -10.07
C ILE A 350 15.19 7.67 -11.53
N HIS A 351 14.35 8.03 -12.50
CA HIS A 351 14.66 7.93 -13.93
C HIS A 351 15.94 8.66 -14.29
N LEU A 352 16.06 9.91 -13.84
CA LEU A 352 17.21 10.75 -14.14
C LEU A 352 18.48 10.18 -13.50
N SER A 353 18.38 9.67 -12.28
CA SER A 353 19.50 9.07 -11.55
C SER A 353 20.00 7.78 -12.19
N GLU A 354 19.11 6.96 -12.75
CA GLU A 354 19.47 5.69 -13.38
C GLU A 354 19.94 5.85 -14.83
N THR A 355 19.32 6.75 -15.59
CA THR A 355 19.52 6.84 -17.06
C THR A 355 20.38 8.01 -17.51
N GLY A 356 20.55 9.01 -16.65
CA GLY A 356 21.14 10.29 -16.97
C GLY A 356 20.31 11.18 -17.89
N LYS A 357 19.05 10.81 -18.17
CA LYS A 357 18.14 11.51 -19.08
C LYS A 357 16.88 11.96 -18.34
N PRO A 358 16.26 13.08 -18.74
CA PRO A 358 15.00 13.52 -18.16
C PRO A 358 13.85 12.59 -18.56
N LEU A 359 12.89 12.41 -17.66
CA LEU A 359 11.64 11.69 -17.94
C LEU A 359 10.61 12.63 -18.58
N ASP A 360 9.87 12.12 -19.56
CA ASP A 360 8.78 12.84 -20.26
C ASP A 360 9.28 14.10 -20.98
N ASP A 361 10.33 13.91 -21.78
CA ASP A 361 10.93 14.91 -22.65
C ASP A 361 10.10 15.11 -23.94
N VAL A 362 9.14 16.03 -23.87
CA VAL A 362 8.13 16.24 -24.93
C VAL A 362 8.75 16.68 -26.26
N LEU A 363 9.94 17.26 -26.27
CA LEU A 363 10.61 17.74 -27.48
C LEU A 363 11.44 16.65 -28.17
N SER A 364 11.65 15.49 -27.54
CA SER A 364 12.43 14.37 -28.08
C SER A 364 11.78 13.59 -29.24
N GLU A 365 10.65 14.06 -29.78
CA GLU A 365 9.73 13.37 -30.72
C GLU A 365 9.16 12.01 -30.24
N LYS A 366 9.79 11.37 -29.26
CA LYS A 366 9.47 10.02 -28.77
C LYS A 366 8.59 10.01 -27.52
N GLU A 367 8.75 11.00 -26.66
CA GLU A 367 8.10 11.03 -25.34
C GLU A 367 6.96 12.04 -25.29
N SER A 368 6.02 11.82 -24.37
CA SER A 368 4.84 12.66 -24.17
C SER A 368 4.79 13.14 -22.73
N ALA A 369 4.12 14.27 -22.51
CA ALA A 369 3.84 14.73 -21.15
C ALA A 369 2.91 13.73 -20.45
N CYS A 370 3.05 13.62 -19.13
CA CYS A 370 2.22 12.74 -18.31
C CYS A 370 1.11 13.52 -17.64
N CYS A 371 -0.14 13.18 -17.95
CA CYS A 371 -1.31 13.57 -17.16
C CYS A 371 -1.34 12.80 -15.83
N PHE A 372 -1.73 13.49 -14.76
CA PHE A 372 -1.97 12.91 -13.44
C PHE A 372 -3.46 12.60 -13.30
N SER A 373 -3.85 11.36 -13.63
CA SER A 373 -5.27 10.98 -13.65
C SER A 373 -5.82 10.55 -12.29
N GLU A 374 -4.98 10.41 -11.27
CA GLU A 374 -5.42 10.07 -9.90
C GLU A 374 -5.54 11.32 -8.99
N VAL A 375 -5.50 12.51 -9.56
CA VAL A 375 -5.68 13.78 -8.82
C VAL A 375 -6.54 14.76 -9.59
N PHE A 376 -7.42 15.45 -8.88
CA PHE A 376 -8.11 16.64 -9.37
C PHE A 376 -7.90 17.83 -8.45
N SER A 377 -7.88 19.01 -9.04
CA SER A 377 -8.01 20.25 -8.30
C SER A 377 -9.48 20.60 -8.06
N SER A 378 -9.73 21.51 -7.12
CA SER A 378 -11.05 22.12 -6.89
C SER A 378 -11.66 22.82 -8.12
N PHE A 379 -10.85 23.08 -9.16
CA PHE A 379 -11.28 23.67 -10.43
C PHE A 379 -11.54 22.64 -11.53
N GLU A 380 -11.51 21.34 -11.22
CA GLU A 380 -11.66 20.25 -12.21
C GLU A 380 -10.67 20.42 -13.37
N THR A 381 -9.43 20.83 -13.09
CA THR A 381 -8.37 20.98 -14.10
C THR A 381 -7.46 19.77 -14.12
N ILE A 382 -7.02 19.39 -15.33
CA ILE A 382 -6.02 18.33 -15.52
C ILE A 382 -4.73 18.84 -14.94
N MET A 383 -3.98 17.97 -14.28
CA MET A 383 -2.62 18.27 -13.90
C MET A 383 -1.66 17.42 -14.74
N GLU A 384 -0.56 18.00 -15.20
CA GLU A 384 0.43 17.29 -16.00
C GLU A 384 1.86 17.66 -15.62
N GLY A 385 2.79 16.71 -15.86
CA GLY A 385 4.22 16.87 -15.66
C GLY A 385 5.00 16.58 -16.93
N ARG A 386 6.03 17.39 -17.18
CA ARG A 386 6.97 17.22 -18.30
C ARG A 386 8.33 17.83 -18.05
N TRP A 387 9.33 17.36 -18.78
CA TRP A 387 10.55 18.11 -19.04
C TRP A 387 10.40 18.99 -20.29
N ASP A 388 10.79 20.25 -20.20
CA ASP A 388 10.85 21.16 -21.35
C ASP A 388 12.30 21.51 -21.69
N GLN A 389 12.84 20.91 -22.76
CA GLN A 389 14.19 21.23 -23.24
C GLN A 389 14.36 22.70 -23.65
N SER A 390 13.31 23.39 -24.10
CA SER A 390 13.45 24.78 -24.56
C SER A 390 13.75 25.73 -23.41
N SER A 391 13.19 25.44 -22.23
CA SER A 391 13.38 26.23 -21.02
C SER A 391 14.25 25.55 -19.97
N LEU A 392 14.73 24.33 -20.24
CA LEU A 392 15.63 23.56 -19.38
C LEU A 392 15.10 23.41 -17.95
N GLN A 393 13.80 23.18 -17.81
CA GLN A 393 13.13 23.08 -16.52
C GLN A 393 12.04 22.01 -16.56
N VAL A 394 11.65 21.54 -15.37
CA VAL A 394 10.43 20.77 -15.20
C VAL A 394 9.23 21.71 -15.20
N ILE A 395 8.17 21.32 -15.90
CA ILE A 395 6.90 22.03 -15.89
C ILE A 395 5.86 21.12 -15.24
N LEU A 396 5.24 21.65 -14.17
CA LEU A 396 3.96 21.13 -13.67
C LEU A 396 2.88 22.13 -14.07
N ASP A 397 2.05 21.69 -15.01
CA ASP A 397 1.03 22.52 -15.63
C ASP A 397 -0.37 22.01 -15.30
N HIS A 398 -1.36 22.77 -15.77
CA HIS A 398 -2.73 22.36 -15.82
C HIS A 398 -3.33 22.65 -17.19
N ASP A 399 -4.10 21.69 -17.71
CA ASP A 399 -4.84 21.85 -18.97
C ASP A 399 -6.35 21.65 -18.73
N ILE A 400 -7.16 22.18 -19.66
CA ILE A 400 -8.61 22.07 -19.60
C ILE A 400 -9.02 20.67 -20.05
N LEU A 401 -9.90 20.01 -19.28
CA LEU A 401 -10.37 18.62 -19.42
C LEU A 401 -10.78 18.11 -20.81
N ARG A 402 -11.02 19.01 -21.78
CA ARG A 402 -11.82 18.72 -22.97
C ARG A 402 -11.03 18.61 -24.26
N ASP A 403 -9.83 19.18 -24.33
CA ASP A 403 -9.11 19.26 -25.59
C ASP A 403 -8.15 18.07 -25.75
N LYS A 404 -8.13 17.51 -26.96
CA LYS A 404 -7.17 16.46 -27.32
C LYS A 404 -5.81 17.10 -27.51
N ASN A 405 -4.86 16.75 -26.66
CA ASN A 405 -3.48 17.16 -26.83
C ASN A 405 -2.66 15.97 -27.36
N LEU A 406 -2.21 16.08 -28.62
CA LEU A 406 -1.38 15.05 -29.27
C LEU A 406 -0.06 14.79 -28.54
N GLN A 407 0.35 15.73 -27.66
CA GLN A 407 1.60 15.65 -26.95
C GLN A 407 1.50 15.11 -25.52
N VAL A 408 0.29 14.78 -25.07
CA VAL A 408 0.01 14.41 -23.68
C VAL A 408 -0.65 13.04 -23.66
N GLY A 409 -0.22 12.18 -22.74
CA GLY A 409 -0.85 10.90 -22.48
C GLY A 409 -0.81 10.53 -21.00
N ILE A 410 -0.98 9.25 -20.68
CA ILE A 410 -0.92 8.79 -19.29
C ILE A 410 0.13 7.71 -19.14
N ARG A 411 0.80 7.73 -17.99
CA ARG A 411 1.54 6.59 -17.47
C ARG A 411 0.67 5.90 -16.43
N THR A 412 0.73 4.58 -16.40
CA THR A 412 0.04 3.76 -15.40
C THR A 412 1.03 2.91 -14.63
N SER A 413 0.58 2.42 -13.48
CA SER A 413 1.32 1.53 -12.59
C SER A 413 0.37 0.58 -11.88
N MET A 414 0.93 -0.46 -11.26
CA MET A 414 0.22 -1.32 -10.31
C MET A 414 0.58 -0.89 -8.89
N ILE A 415 -0.40 -0.60 -8.04
CA ILE A 415 -0.17 -0.39 -6.60
C ILE A 415 -0.28 -1.75 -5.91
N ILE A 416 0.66 -2.06 -5.01
CA ILE A 416 0.73 -3.33 -4.26
C ILE A 416 0.58 -3.15 -2.75
#